data_AF-A0A961YED9-F1
#
_entry.id   AF-A0A961YED9-F1
#
_cell.length_a   1.000
_cell.length_b   1.000
_cell.length_c   1.000
_cell.angle_alpha   90.00
_cell.angle_beta   90.00
_cell.angle_gamma   90.00
#
_symmetry.space_group_name_H-M   'P 1'
#
loop_
_entity.id
_entity.type
_entity.pdbx_description
1 polymer ?
#
loop_
_entity_poly.entity_id
_entity_poly.type
_entity_poly.pdbx_seq_one_letter_code
_entity_poly.pdbx_strand_id
1 'polypeptide(L)'
;MAIARKGVSRVHACKGFRLTLAAGILAFSVAHIPATFASESDGPVPSRSFVGNYLAGRFAAQERDKDAAALFLGAALQQSPEDPSLIDQAFVASLSAGKFEDAVENAKALLKIDGDNRLARIAVAADALRGRQYAQVSKIMEAGFENPLAKITGTFIHAWSEMGAGHKPEALSLVDKMDDLGNGDLRRIKDYTYGMLAEFSGQNDVALSAYERAYEVAPGNVRIVEALARMSARAGDFDHARELAQEYEQRAPGHPLMTRILASVAEKRVPPSPATTPQAGAAETIFTIGSALGRDASDEMAVMFYQMALLLQPDAPLPLSGLAGYFDAVEDYDAALATLDRMPADAPQYISTQVSKARILDKTKHTDEALEILDSLAIASPGREVFLARASILHGQKRYLDAADAYSRAIAATGEVRDADWYLFYYRGMVRERAKQWTRAEQDFKRALKLNPEQPNVLNYLGYSWIDQGLNLDEALKLVKRAVELRPKDGDIVDSLGWAYYRLGRYEESVKTLERAIELRPEEPVIHDHLGDAYWKVGRKFEAHFQWQHALDIKPDDAELVTAIEAKMKDGLPDEPEQKAAKAGD
;
A
#
# COMPACT_ATOMS: atom_id res chain seq x y z
N MET A 1 -56.43 7.32 47.77
CA MET A 1 -55.81 6.63 48.93
C MET A 1 -54.56 7.42 49.28
N ALA A 2 -54.67 8.46 50.12
CA ALA A 2 -54.54 8.44 51.59
C ALA A 2 -53.05 8.33 52.01
N ILE A 3 -52.38 9.20 52.78
CA ILE A 3 -52.62 10.38 53.65
C ILE A 3 -51.22 11.06 53.78
N ALA A 4 -51.02 12.33 53.40
CA ALA A 4 -50.96 13.57 54.20
C ALA A 4 -49.84 13.74 55.28
N ARG A 5 -49.01 14.77 55.04
CA ARG A 5 -48.67 15.95 55.90
C ARG A 5 -47.78 15.87 57.16
N LYS A 6 -46.74 16.75 57.11
CA LYS A 6 -46.35 17.84 58.05
C LYS A 6 -45.44 17.56 59.27
N GLY A 7 -44.48 18.49 59.45
CA GLY A 7 -44.15 19.11 60.75
C GLY A 7 -42.64 19.20 61.08
N VAL A 8 -41.91 20.27 60.78
CA VAL A 8 -41.70 21.54 61.55
C VAL A 8 -40.60 21.46 62.64
N SER A 9 -39.47 22.12 62.34
CA SER A 9 -38.68 23.13 63.10
C SER A 9 -38.73 23.21 64.65
N ARG A 10 -37.53 23.27 65.28
CA ARG A 10 -36.99 24.33 66.18
C ARG A 10 -35.83 23.73 67.03
N VAL A 11 -34.58 24.22 67.04
CA VAL A 11 -34.00 25.52 67.46
C VAL A 11 -33.78 25.64 69.00
N HIS A 12 -32.53 25.95 69.38
CA HIS A 12 -31.94 26.32 70.70
C HIS A 12 -31.82 25.20 71.77
N ALA A 13 -30.82 25.17 72.67
CA ALA A 13 -29.54 25.84 72.84
C ALA A 13 -28.78 25.17 74.02
N CYS A 14 -27.45 25.23 73.95
CA CYS A 14 -26.48 25.40 75.04
C CYS A 14 -26.41 24.45 76.28
N LYS A 15 -25.20 23.87 76.39
CA LYS A 15 -24.29 23.78 77.55
C LYS A 15 -24.52 22.68 78.58
N GLY A 16 -23.50 21.82 78.71
CA GLY A 16 -23.28 20.95 79.87
C GLY A 16 -22.04 20.08 79.68
N PHE A 17 -21.03 20.27 80.52
CA PHE A 17 -19.64 19.80 80.39
C PHE A 17 -19.41 18.40 81.01
N ARG A 18 -18.46 17.62 80.44
CA ARG A 18 -17.69 16.46 81.02
C ARG A 18 -18.48 15.14 81.26
N LEU A 19 -17.97 13.92 81.05
CA LEU A 19 -16.61 13.35 81.10
C LEU A 19 -16.59 11.96 80.38
N THR A 20 -15.58 11.70 79.55
CA THR A 20 -14.85 10.42 79.27
C THR A 20 -15.49 9.11 78.75
N LEU A 21 -14.76 8.58 77.74
CA LEU A 21 -14.62 7.20 77.18
C LEU A 21 -15.71 6.74 76.19
N ALA A 22 -15.42 6.21 75.00
CA ALA A 22 -14.21 5.56 74.50
C ALA A 22 -14.16 5.53 72.94
N ALA A 23 -12.98 5.13 72.45
CA ALA A 23 -12.64 4.65 71.10
C ALA A 23 -12.46 5.72 70.01
N GLY A 24 -11.19 6.02 69.73
CA GLY A 24 -10.76 6.99 68.75
C GLY A 24 -10.77 6.47 67.32
N ILE A 25 -11.12 7.37 66.41
CA ILE A 25 -10.79 7.27 64.99
C ILE A 25 -9.78 8.38 64.75
N LEU A 26 -8.50 7.99 64.71
CA LEU A 26 -7.43 8.89 64.28
C LEU A 26 -7.62 9.19 62.80
N ALA A 27 -7.61 10.48 62.48
CA ALA A 27 -7.51 11.00 61.13
C ALA A 27 -6.25 10.46 60.47
N PHE A 28 -6.42 9.73 59.36
CA PHE A 28 -5.35 9.58 58.39
C PHE A 28 -5.49 10.69 57.35
N SER A 29 -4.49 11.56 57.37
CA SER A 29 -4.09 12.41 56.26
C SER A 29 -4.13 11.62 54.96
N VAL A 30 -5.05 11.97 54.07
CA VAL A 30 -4.98 11.53 52.68
C VAL A 30 -3.83 12.30 52.06
N ALA A 31 -2.63 11.72 52.12
CA ALA A 31 -1.54 12.13 51.26
C ALA A 31 -2.08 12.09 49.82
N HIS A 32 -2.15 13.25 49.17
CA HIS A 32 -2.22 13.30 47.71
C HIS A 32 -0.94 12.65 47.19
N ILE A 33 -1.00 11.34 46.96
CA ILE A 33 -0.12 10.70 46.00
C ILE A 33 -0.55 11.35 44.68
N PRO A 34 0.31 12.14 44.01
CA PRO A 34 -0.01 12.51 42.65
C PRO A 34 -0.13 11.19 41.91
N ALA A 35 -1.30 10.91 41.36
CA ALA A 35 -1.41 9.92 40.30
C ALA A 35 -0.57 10.49 39.14
N THR A 36 0.73 10.23 39.18
CA THR A 36 1.56 10.15 38.01
C THR A 36 0.89 9.07 37.17
N PHE A 37 0.01 9.49 36.25
CA PHE A 37 -0.22 8.71 35.05
C PHE A 37 1.16 8.58 34.42
N ALA A 38 1.80 7.44 34.66
CA ALA A 38 3.02 7.07 34.00
C ALA A 38 2.69 7.07 32.50
N SER A 39 3.24 8.05 31.79
CA SER A 39 3.46 7.93 30.37
C SER A 39 4.65 7.00 30.18
N GLU A 40 4.38 5.70 30.18
CA GLU A 40 5.29 4.68 29.67
C GLU A 40 4.40 3.68 28.93
N SER A 41 4.55 3.64 27.61
CA SER A 41 3.99 2.62 26.74
C SER A 41 4.68 1.28 27.02
N ASP A 42 4.49 0.72 28.21
CA ASP A 42 4.83 -0.67 28.45
C ASP A 42 3.89 -1.48 27.57
N GLY A 43 4.44 -2.07 26.51
CA GLY A 43 3.72 -2.92 25.59
C GLY A 43 2.97 -4.05 26.33
N PRO A 44 2.14 -4.82 25.62
CA PRO A 44 1.33 -5.87 26.24
C PRO A 44 2.19 -6.78 27.14
N VAL A 45 1.81 -6.93 28.42
CA VAL A 45 2.52 -7.80 29.37
C VAL A 45 1.75 -9.11 29.53
N PRO A 46 2.39 -10.28 29.35
CA PRO A 46 1.76 -11.57 29.60
C PRO A 46 1.22 -11.69 31.03
N SER A 47 0.01 -12.24 31.16
CA SER A 47 -0.57 -12.58 32.45
C SER A 47 0.05 -13.86 33.03
N ARG A 48 -0.19 -14.13 34.31
CA ARG A 48 0.15 -15.44 34.92
C ARG A 48 -0.86 -16.55 34.57
N SER A 49 -1.96 -16.23 33.90
CA SER A 49 -3.03 -17.19 33.60
C SER A 49 -2.80 -17.81 32.23
N PHE A 50 -2.77 -19.15 32.16
CA PHE A 50 -2.79 -19.89 30.89
C PHE A 50 -3.95 -19.44 29.98
N VAL A 51 -5.19 -19.51 30.48
CA VAL A 51 -6.40 -19.16 29.70
C VAL A 51 -6.38 -17.70 29.26
N GLY A 52 -5.95 -16.78 30.14
CA GLY A 52 -5.81 -15.36 29.81
C GLY A 52 -4.83 -15.13 28.66
N ASN A 53 -3.63 -15.72 28.72
CA ASN A 53 -2.64 -15.61 27.65
C ASN A 53 -3.11 -16.28 26.36
N TYR A 54 -3.72 -17.47 26.45
CA TYR A 54 -4.23 -18.16 25.28
C TYR A 54 -5.32 -17.35 24.56
N LEU A 55 -6.31 -16.84 25.29
CA LEU A 55 -7.38 -16.03 24.70
C LEU A 55 -6.86 -14.69 24.15
N ALA A 56 -5.95 -14.02 24.86
CA ALA A 56 -5.32 -12.80 24.38
C ALA A 56 -4.52 -13.05 23.10
N GLY A 57 -3.74 -14.13 23.04
CA GLY A 57 -2.97 -14.49 21.85
C GLY A 57 -3.84 -14.88 20.66
N ARG A 58 -4.94 -15.60 20.89
CA ARG A 58 -5.95 -15.93 19.88
C ARG A 58 -6.62 -14.67 19.31
N PHE A 59 -6.98 -13.75 20.20
CA PHE A 59 -7.59 -12.48 19.81
C PHE A 59 -6.60 -11.63 19.01
N ALA A 60 -5.36 -11.49 19.49
CA ALA A 60 -4.30 -10.78 18.77
C ALA A 60 -4.05 -11.37 17.37
N ALA A 61 -4.02 -12.70 17.23
CA ALA A 61 -3.89 -13.35 15.94
C ALA A 61 -5.06 -13.05 14.99
N GLN A 62 -6.29 -12.98 15.51
CA GLN A 62 -7.47 -12.61 14.74
C GLN A 62 -7.44 -11.14 14.30
N GLU A 63 -6.94 -10.26 15.16
CA GLU A 63 -6.72 -8.84 14.86
C GLU A 63 -5.43 -8.58 14.06
N ARG A 64 -4.70 -9.64 13.69
CA ARG A 64 -3.42 -9.61 12.94
C ARG A 64 -2.28 -8.89 13.65
N ASP A 65 -2.38 -8.67 14.96
CA ASP A 65 -1.29 -8.22 15.81
C ASP A 65 -0.34 -9.40 16.08
N LYS A 66 0.62 -9.57 15.19
CA LYS A 66 1.55 -10.72 15.19
C LYS A 66 2.48 -10.69 16.38
N ASP A 67 2.91 -9.51 16.80
CA ASP A 67 3.82 -9.36 17.92
C ASP A 67 3.16 -9.74 19.24
N ALA A 68 1.93 -9.26 19.48
CA ALA A 68 1.15 -9.65 20.63
C ALA A 68 0.71 -11.11 20.56
N ALA A 69 0.32 -11.62 19.37
CA ALA A 69 -0.02 -13.02 19.19
C ALA A 69 1.16 -13.93 19.57
N ALA A 70 2.36 -13.66 19.04
CA ALA A 70 3.56 -14.43 19.36
C ALA A 70 3.89 -14.33 20.86
N LEU A 71 3.77 -13.14 21.45
CA LEU A 71 4.05 -12.91 22.87
C LEU A 71 3.11 -13.70 23.78
N PHE A 72 1.80 -13.58 23.58
CA PHE A 72 0.80 -14.20 24.45
C PHE A 72 0.68 -15.71 24.21
N LEU A 73 0.75 -16.18 22.96
CA LEU A 73 0.77 -17.62 22.66
C LEU A 73 2.05 -18.27 23.19
N GLY A 74 3.21 -17.61 23.08
CA GLY A 74 4.45 -18.07 23.68
C GLY A 74 4.35 -18.19 25.20
N ALA A 75 3.76 -17.20 25.87
CA ALA A 75 3.54 -17.24 27.32
C ALA A 75 2.51 -18.31 27.76
N ALA A 76 1.51 -18.60 26.93
CA ALA A 76 0.60 -19.73 27.15
C ALA A 76 1.33 -21.07 26.96
N LEU A 77 2.18 -21.18 25.93
CA LEU A 77 2.94 -22.37 25.62
C LEU A 77 3.91 -22.76 26.74
N GLN A 78 4.53 -21.79 27.41
CA GLN A 78 5.38 -22.05 28.58
C GLN A 78 4.66 -22.79 29.72
N GLN A 79 3.33 -22.64 29.84
CA GLN A 79 2.52 -23.32 30.85
C GLN A 79 1.97 -24.67 30.37
N SER A 80 1.96 -24.92 29.05
CA SER A 80 1.47 -26.15 28.44
C SER A 80 2.34 -26.55 27.23
N PRO A 81 3.62 -26.91 27.45
CA PRO A 81 4.61 -27.07 26.38
C PRO A 81 4.42 -28.30 25.50
N GLU A 82 3.47 -29.18 25.85
CA GLU A 82 3.19 -30.43 25.13
C GLU A 82 1.91 -30.36 24.28
N ASP A 83 1.17 -29.25 24.30
CA ASP A 83 -0.06 -29.08 23.51
C ASP A 83 0.29 -28.86 22.02
N PRO A 84 -0.02 -29.82 21.13
CA PRO A 84 0.38 -29.72 19.72
C PRO A 84 -0.26 -28.53 18.99
N SER A 85 -1.52 -28.21 19.33
CA SER A 85 -2.24 -27.12 18.68
C SER A 85 -1.70 -25.77 19.12
N LEU A 86 -1.29 -25.65 20.39
CA LEU A 86 -0.69 -24.44 20.90
C LEU A 86 0.73 -24.23 20.36
N ILE A 87 1.52 -25.30 20.23
CA ILE A 87 2.85 -25.24 19.60
C ILE A 87 2.72 -24.74 18.16
N ASP A 88 1.79 -25.30 17.37
CA ASP A 88 1.56 -24.87 15.98
C ASP A 88 1.15 -23.39 15.90
N GLN A 89 0.22 -22.95 16.76
CA GLN A 89 -0.20 -21.54 16.83
C GLN A 89 0.95 -20.60 17.23
N ALA A 90 1.74 -20.97 18.24
CA ALA A 90 2.89 -20.19 18.68
C ALA A 90 4.00 -20.16 17.61
N PHE A 91 4.21 -21.25 16.88
CA PHE A 91 5.12 -21.33 15.75
C PHE A 91 4.72 -20.35 14.64
N VAL A 92 3.47 -20.42 14.16
CA VAL A 92 2.98 -19.56 13.07
C VAL A 92 3.01 -18.09 13.48
N ALA A 93 2.60 -17.77 14.71
CA ALA A 93 2.64 -16.40 15.22
C ALA A 93 4.07 -15.86 15.29
N SER A 94 5.01 -16.64 15.86
CA SER A 94 6.41 -16.23 15.98
C SER A 94 7.08 -16.06 14.61
N LEU A 95 6.82 -16.98 13.67
CA LEU A 95 7.36 -16.87 12.30
C LEU A 95 6.82 -15.62 11.60
N SER A 96 5.51 -15.36 11.72
CA SER A 96 4.86 -14.21 11.10
C SER A 96 5.36 -12.88 11.68
N ALA A 97 5.67 -12.86 12.98
CA ALA A 97 6.27 -11.71 13.68
C ALA A 97 7.78 -11.56 13.42
N GLY A 98 8.43 -12.49 12.74
CA GLY A 98 9.89 -12.46 12.54
C GLY A 98 10.70 -12.77 13.81
N LYS A 99 10.07 -13.36 14.85
CA LYS A 99 10.71 -13.84 16.08
C LYS A 99 11.35 -15.20 15.79
N PHE A 100 12.45 -15.17 15.05
CA PHE A 100 13.02 -16.35 14.41
C PHE A 100 13.51 -17.41 15.38
N GLU A 101 14.13 -17.05 16.50
CA GLU A 101 14.56 -18.01 17.52
C GLU A 101 13.36 -18.81 18.05
N ASP A 102 12.33 -18.12 18.53
CA ASP A 102 11.10 -18.73 19.05
C ASP A 102 10.40 -19.58 17.98
N ALA A 103 10.30 -19.06 16.75
CA ALA A 103 9.69 -19.77 15.63
C ALA A 103 10.40 -21.10 15.34
N VAL A 104 11.73 -21.11 15.31
CA VAL A 104 12.52 -22.30 15.02
C VAL A 104 12.44 -23.30 16.18
N GLU A 105 12.46 -22.84 17.43
CA GLU A 105 12.30 -23.72 18.59
C GLU A 105 10.92 -24.39 18.61
N ASN A 106 9.86 -23.62 18.38
CA ASN A 106 8.50 -24.13 18.29
C ASN A 106 8.33 -25.10 17.11
N ALA A 107 8.93 -24.79 15.95
CA ALA A 107 8.95 -25.71 14.81
C ALA A 107 9.64 -27.04 15.14
N LYS A 108 10.81 -27.01 15.80
CA LYS A 108 11.52 -28.23 16.24
C LYS A 108 10.70 -29.04 17.24
N ALA A 109 9.95 -28.38 18.14
CA ALA A 109 9.05 -29.06 19.07
C ALA A 109 7.87 -29.72 18.32
N LEU A 110 7.26 -29.00 17.37
CA LEU A 110 6.16 -29.50 16.56
C LEU A 110 6.53 -30.75 15.76
N LEU A 111 7.72 -30.77 15.16
CA LEU A 111 8.20 -31.91 14.38
C LEU A 111 8.45 -33.19 15.19
N LYS A 112 8.55 -33.09 16.52
CA LYS A 112 8.59 -34.28 17.39
C LYS A 112 7.22 -34.94 17.54
N ILE A 113 6.15 -34.18 17.30
CA ILE A 113 4.76 -34.61 17.44
C ILE A 113 4.18 -34.94 16.07
N ASP A 114 4.31 -34.02 15.12
CA ASP A 114 3.91 -34.14 13.73
C ASP A 114 5.13 -33.95 12.83
N GLY A 115 5.80 -35.07 12.54
CA GLY A 115 6.98 -35.10 11.68
C GLY A 115 6.70 -34.68 10.24
N ASP A 116 5.44 -34.61 9.82
CA ASP A 116 5.01 -34.23 8.47
C ASP A 116 4.57 -32.77 8.36
N ASN A 117 4.64 -31.98 9.45
CA ASN A 117 4.30 -30.57 9.42
C ASN A 117 5.22 -29.82 8.44
N ARG A 118 4.64 -29.45 7.30
CA ARG A 118 5.40 -28.98 6.13
C ARG A 118 6.10 -27.65 6.39
N LEU A 119 5.37 -26.70 7.00
CA LEU A 119 5.88 -25.37 7.26
C LEU A 119 6.99 -25.41 8.32
N ALA A 120 6.82 -26.21 9.38
CA ALA A 120 7.84 -26.40 10.40
C ALA A 120 9.11 -27.05 9.81
N ARG A 121 8.99 -28.08 8.94
CA ARG A 121 10.15 -28.68 8.25
C ARG A 121 10.91 -27.66 7.40
N ILE A 122 10.19 -26.84 6.63
CA ILE A 122 10.78 -25.80 5.79
C ILE A 122 11.49 -24.74 6.66
N ALA A 123 10.87 -24.29 7.75
CA ALA A 123 11.47 -23.30 8.65
C ALA A 123 12.73 -23.83 9.35
N VAL A 124 12.71 -25.07 9.84
CA VAL A 124 13.90 -25.70 10.45
C VAL A 124 15.02 -25.92 9.42
N ALA A 125 14.67 -26.25 8.18
CA ALA A 125 15.66 -26.38 7.11
C ALA A 125 16.26 -25.03 6.69
N ALA A 126 15.45 -23.96 6.65
CA ALA A 126 15.94 -22.61 6.41
C ALA A 126 16.90 -22.16 7.53
N ASP A 127 16.60 -22.46 8.80
CA ASP A 127 17.50 -22.20 9.94
C ASP A 127 18.82 -23.00 9.82
N ALA A 128 18.74 -24.28 9.48
CA ALA A 128 19.94 -25.09 9.25
C ALA A 128 20.78 -24.55 8.08
N LEU A 129 20.14 -24.11 6.98
CA LEU A 129 20.82 -23.49 5.85
C LEU A 129 21.47 -22.15 6.23
N ARG A 130 20.79 -21.31 7.01
CA ARG A 130 21.34 -20.09 7.62
C ARG A 130 22.62 -20.41 8.39
N GLY A 131 22.59 -21.46 9.20
CA GLY A 131 23.74 -21.97 9.96
C GLY A 131 24.79 -22.74 9.17
N ARG A 132 24.67 -22.87 7.83
CA ARG A 132 25.54 -23.69 6.96
C ARG A 132 25.58 -25.18 7.34
N GLN A 133 24.54 -25.68 7.98
CA GLN A 133 24.39 -27.07 8.41
C GLN A 133 23.81 -27.91 7.27
N TYR A 134 24.53 -27.98 6.14
CA TYR A 134 24.01 -28.56 4.91
C TYR A 134 23.57 -30.03 5.04
N ALA A 135 24.34 -30.84 5.77
CA ALA A 135 23.97 -32.24 6.04
C ALA A 135 22.65 -32.38 6.83
N GLN A 136 22.35 -31.41 7.70
CA GLN A 136 21.09 -31.40 8.43
C GLN A 136 19.93 -31.04 7.51
N VAL A 137 20.12 -30.12 6.57
CA VAL A 137 19.11 -29.80 5.54
C VAL A 137 18.80 -31.04 4.72
N SER A 138 19.81 -31.74 4.20
CA SER A 138 19.60 -32.96 3.39
C SER A 138 18.81 -34.01 4.17
N LYS A 139 19.14 -34.24 5.45
CA LYS A 139 18.39 -35.14 6.33
C LYS A 139 16.92 -34.72 6.53
N ILE A 140 16.64 -33.43 6.67
CA ILE A 140 15.25 -32.92 6.81
C ILE A 140 14.47 -33.14 5.49
N MET A 141 15.15 -33.07 4.36
CA MET A 141 14.54 -33.13 3.02
C MET A 141 14.37 -34.56 2.49
N GLU A 142 15.10 -35.55 3.03
CA GLU A 142 15.05 -36.97 2.64
C GLU A 142 13.64 -37.57 2.66
N ALA A 143 12.82 -37.23 3.65
CA ALA A 143 11.45 -37.76 3.77
C ALA A 143 10.52 -37.26 2.64
N GLY A 144 10.92 -36.23 1.88
CA GLY A 144 10.11 -35.65 0.81
C GLY A 144 8.86 -34.93 1.32
N PHE A 145 8.05 -34.41 0.39
CA PHE A 145 6.76 -33.78 0.67
C PHE A 145 5.71 -34.25 -0.32
N GLU A 146 4.52 -34.57 0.17
CA GLU A 146 3.37 -34.91 -0.70
C GLU A 146 2.73 -33.67 -1.33
N ASN A 147 2.63 -32.57 -0.57
CA ASN A 147 2.03 -31.34 -1.06
C ASN A 147 2.92 -30.71 -2.15
N PRO A 148 2.38 -30.38 -3.35
CA PRO A 148 3.18 -29.86 -4.46
C PRO A 148 3.99 -28.61 -4.13
N LEU A 149 3.41 -27.66 -3.39
CA LEU A 149 4.08 -26.42 -3.03
C LEU A 149 5.22 -26.66 -2.03
N ALA A 150 4.97 -27.49 -1.01
CA ALA A 150 6.02 -27.86 -0.05
C ALA A 150 7.14 -28.68 -0.70
N LYS A 151 6.79 -29.55 -1.66
CA LYS A 151 7.75 -30.31 -2.47
C LYS A 151 8.66 -29.36 -3.25
N ILE A 152 8.10 -28.39 -3.95
CA ILE A 152 8.86 -27.40 -4.71
C ILE A 152 9.78 -26.58 -3.79
N THR A 153 9.23 -26.04 -2.72
CA THR A 153 9.99 -25.21 -1.76
C THR A 153 11.12 -26.02 -1.12
N GLY A 154 10.81 -27.23 -0.66
CA GLY A 154 11.78 -28.14 -0.06
C GLY A 154 12.90 -28.54 -1.03
N THR A 155 12.55 -28.87 -2.29
CA THR A 155 13.55 -29.20 -3.31
C THR A 155 14.51 -28.03 -3.57
N PHE A 156 14.03 -26.79 -3.62
CA PHE A 156 14.90 -25.65 -3.82
C PHE A 156 15.81 -25.37 -2.63
N ILE A 157 15.31 -25.47 -1.40
CA ILE A 157 16.14 -25.36 -0.19
C ILE A 157 17.21 -26.46 -0.18
N HIS A 158 16.84 -27.69 -0.54
CA HIS A 158 17.76 -28.81 -0.66
C HIS A 158 18.83 -28.54 -1.72
N ALA A 159 18.44 -28.08 -2.91
CA ALA A 159 19.38 -27.77 -3.98
C ALA A 159 20.38 -26.67 -3.60
N TRP A 160 19.93 -25.59 -2.94
CA TRP A 160 20.83 -24.57 -2.41
C TRP A 160 21.73 -25.10 -1.29
N SER A 161 21.24 -26.02 -0.46
CA SER A 161 22.08 -26.71 0.52
C SER A 161 23.18 -27.54 -0.12
N GLU A 162 22.86 -28.33 -1.15
CA GLU A 162 23.83 -29.12 -1.91
C GLU A 162 24.85 -28.20 -2.63
N MET A 163 24.42 -27.04 -3.13
CA MET A 163 25.35 -26.03 -3.65
C MET A 163 26.34 -25.54 -2.58
N GLY A 164 25.84 -25.30 -1.36
CA GLY A 164 26.69 -24.89 -0.23
C GLY A 164 27.63 -25.99 0.24
N ALA A 165 27.22 -27.25 0.15
CA ALA A 165 28.07 -28.42 0.42
C ALA A 165 29.11 -28.69 -0.67
N GLY A 166 28.99 -28.04 -1.84
CA GLY A 166 29.88 -28.24 -2.98
C GLY A 166 29.44 -29.34 -3.95
N HIS A 167 28.29 -29.97 -3.72
CA HIS A 167 27.70 -31.02 -4.56
C HIS A 167 26.90 -30.39 -5.72
N LYS A 168 27.60 -29.66 -6.59
CA LYS A 168 26.98 -28.85 -7.67
C LYS A 168 26.15 -29.70 -8.67
N PRO A 169 26.64 -30.86 -9.16
CA PRO A 169 25.84 -31.69 -10.06
C PRO A 169 24.56 -32.21 -9.42
N GLU A 170 24.63 -32.60 -8.15
CA GLU A 170 23.50 -33.11 -7.36
C GLU A 170 22.44 -32.01 -7.18
N ALA A 171 22.87 -30.80 -6.82
CA ALA A 171 22.00 -29.64 -6.69
C ALA A 171 21.21 -29.32 -7.96
N LEU A 172 21.86 -29.33 -9.12
CA LEU A 172 21.20 -29.13 -10.41
C LEU A 172 20.23 -30.28 -10.72
N SER A 173 20.67 -31.53 -10.50
CA SER A 173 19.85 -32.72 -10.77
C SER A 173 18.56 -32.74 -9.94
N LEU A 174 18.58 -32.24 -8.70
CA LEU A 174 17.39 -32.14 -7.85
C LEU A 174 16.30 -31.28 -8.49
N VAL A 175 16.68 -30.14 -9.07
CA VAL A 175 15.75 -29.19 -9.68
C VAL A 175 15.34 -29.63 -11.08
N ASP A 176 16.28 -30.19 -11.86
CA ASP A 176 16.02 -30.63 -13.24
C ASP A 176 14.86 -31.63 -13.30
N LYS A 177 14.89 -32.65 -12.41
CA LYS A 177 13.89 -33.73 -12.28
C LYS A 177 12.47 -33.29 -11.91
N MET A 178 12.23 -32.00 -11.69
CA MET A 178 10.89 -31.48 -11.41
C MET A 178 10.13 -31.26 -12.73
N ASP A 179 9.64 -32.34 -13.33
CA ASP A 179 9.03 -32.31 -14.68
C ASP A 179 7.50 -32.07 -14.67
N ASP A 180 6.83 -32.35 -13.55
CA ASP A 180 5.36 -32.33 -13.46
C ASP A 180 4.76 -30.93 -13.14
N LEU A 181 5.44 -29.83 -13.49
CA LEU A 181 5.03 -28.47 -13.07
C LEU A 181 4.07 -27.76 -14.04
N GLY A 182 3.70 -28.40 -15.15
CA GLY A 182 2.87 -27.78 -16.20
C GLY A 182 3.52 -26.54 -16.85
N ASN A 183 2.74 -25.75 -17.58
CA ASN A 183 3.23 -24.59 -18.35
C ASN A 183 2.93 -23.23 -17.69
N GLY A 184 2.95 -23.16 -16.35
CA GLY A 184 2.59 -21.95 -15.59
C GLY A 184 3.74 -21.36 -14.75
N ASP A 185 3.38 -20.55 -13.75
CA ASP A 185 4.32 -19.86 -12.87
C ASP A 185 5.34 -20.77 -12.19
N LEU A 186 4.94 -21.99 -11.81
CA LEU A 186 5.85 -22.93 -11.15
C LEU A 186 7.00 -23.37 -12.06
N ARG A 187 6.75 -23.54 -13.37
CA ARG A 187 7.80 -23.86 -14.35
C ARG A 187 8.77 -22.70 -14.53
N ARG A 188 8.24 -21.47 -14.62
CA ARG A 188 9.05 -20.25 -14.65
C ARG A 188 9.96 -20.14 -13.41
N ILE A 189 9.42 -20.39 -12.21
CA ILE A 189 10.20 -20.36 -10.96
C ILE A 189 11.27 -21.46 -10.94
N LYS A 190 10.94 -22.66 -11.44
CA LYS A 190 11.92 -23.75 -11.62
C LYS A 190 13.08 -23.30 -12.50
N ASP A 191 12.80 -22.85 -13.72
CA ASP A 191 13.83 -22.49 -14.70
C ASP A 191 14.66 -21.30 -14.21
N TYR A 192 14.04 -20.30 -13.57
CA TYR A 192 14.75 -19.19 -12.94
C TYR A 192 15.69 -19.66 -11.82
N THR A 193 15.21 -20.53 -10.92
CA THR A 193 16.02 -21.08 -9.82
C THR A 193 17.15 -21.96 -10.35
N TYR A 194 16.87 -22.80 -11.36
CA TYR A 194 17.87 -23.62 -12.03
C TYR A 194 18.97 -22.76 -12.67
N GLY A 195 18.58 -21.66 -13.33
CA GLY A 195 19.50 -20.68 -13.87
C GLY A 195 20.42 -20.06 -12.82
N MET A 196 19.87 -19.69 -11.65
CA MET A 196 20.66 -19.15 -10.53
C MET A 196 21.65 -20.18 -9.97
N LEU A 197 21.22 -21.44 -9.82
CA LEU A 197 22.07 -22.56 -9.39
C LEU A 197 23.23 -22.78 -10.37
N ALA A 198 22.93 -22.80 -11.67
CA ALA A 198 23.93 -22.95 -12.73
C ALA A 198 24.90 -21.76 -12.77
N GLU A 199 24.40 -20.53 -12.64
CA GLU A 199 25.20 -19.31 -12.59
C GLU A 199 26.15 -19.34 -11.37
N PHE A 200 25.62 -19.67 -10.19
CA PHE A 200 26.42 -19.82 -8.96
C PHE A 200 27.51 -20.90 -9.09
N SER A 201 27.23 -21.94 -9.86
CA SER A 201 28.18 -23.02 -10.13
C SER A 201 29.28 -22.64 -11.13
N GLY A 202 29.13 -21.54 -11.86
CA GLY A 202 30.01 -21.10 -12.95
C GLY A 202 29.64 -21.67 -14.33
N GLN A 203 28.48 -22.32 -14.46
CA GLN A 203 27.99 -22.92 -15.71
C GLN A 203 27.15 -21.90 -16.49
N ASN A 204 27.81 -20.88 -17.04
CA ASN A 204 27.14 -19.72 -17.65
C ASN A 204 26.21 -20.08 -18.82
N ASP A 205 26.62 -21.00 -19.70
CA ASP A 205 25.78 -21.40 -20.85
C ASP A 205 24.50 -22.11 -20.39
N VAL A 206 24.63 -22.98 -19.38
CA VAL A 206 23.50 -23.67 -18.76
C VAL A 206 22.56 -22.68 -18.07
N ALA A 207 23.12 -21.67 -17.40
CA ALA A 207 22.35 -20.60 -16.76
C ALA A 207 21.57 -19.78 -17.78
N LEU A 208 22.22 -19.36 -18.87
CA LEU A 208 21.61 -18.58 -19.94
C LEU A 208 20.42 -19.34 -20.55
N SER A 209 20.62 -20.59 -20.96
CA SER A 209 19.53 -21.41 -21.52
C SER A 209 18.36 -21.62 -20.55
N ALA A 210 18.62 -21.66 -19.24
CA ALA A 210 17.56 -21.74 -18.24
C ALA A 210 16.78 -20.43 -18.11
N TYR A 211 17.48 -19.29 -18.07
CA TYR A 211 16.82 -17.99 -18.05
C TYR A 211 16.03 -17.71 -19.34
N GLU A 212 16.49 -18.16 -20.50
CA GLU A 212 15.76 -18.08 -21.77
C GLU A 212 14.44 -18.86 -21.73
N ARG A 213 14.46 -20.10 -21.22
CA ARG A 213 13.21 -20.88 -21.00
C ARG A 213 12.26 -20.18 -20.03
N ALA A 214 12.79 -19.56 -18.97
CA ALA A 214 11.97 -18.78 -18.05
C ALA A 214 11.36 -17.54 -18.74
N TYR A 215 12.11 -16.90 -19.64
CA TYR A 215 11.67 -15.75 -20.42
C TYR A 215 10.59 -16.09 -21.44
N GLU A 216 10.66 -17.27 -22.08
CA GLU A 216 9.59 -17.76 -22.97
C GLU A 216 8.24 -17.84 -22.26
N VAL A 217 8.23 -18.21 -20.98
CA VAL A 217 7.00 -18.29 -20.16
C VAL A 217 6.55 -16.91 -19.69
N ALA A 218 7.47 -16.01 -19.34
CA ALA A 218 7.15 -14.69 -18.78
C ALA A 218 8.12 -13.59 -19.23
N PRO A 219 8.00 -13.10 -20.48
CA PRO A 219 8.89 -12.08 -21.03
C PRO A 219 8.72 -10.69 -20.37
N GLY A 220 7.69 -10.52 -19.54
CA GLY A 220 7.43 -9.33 -18.73
C GLY A 220 7.91 -9.41 -17.28
N ASN A 221 8.52 -10.51 -16.86
CA ASN A 221 8.99 -10.62 -15.49
C ASN A 221 10.36 -9.94 -15.32
N VAL A 222 10.42 -8.92 -14.46
CA VAL A 222 11.60 -8.08 -14.29
C VAL A 222 12.85 -8.85 -13.84
N ARG A 223 12.69 -9.88 -13.00
CA ARG A 223 13.83 -10.66 -12.47
C ARG A 223 14.46 -11.54 -13.53
N ILE A 224 13.67 -12.01 -14.48
CA ILE A 224 14.14 -12.80 -15.62
C ILE A 224 14.88 -11.89 -16.60
N VAL A 225 14.33 -10.71 -16.91
CA VAL A 225 15.00 -9.72 -17.77
C VAL A 225 16.32 -9.27 -17.15
N GLU A 226 16.36 -9.05 -15.83
CA GLU A 226 17.62 -8.74 -15.13
C GLU A 226 18.64 -9.87 -15.22
N ALA A 227 18.21 -11.12 -15.08
CA ALA A 227 19.10 -12.27 -15.21
C ALA A 227 19.67 -12.39 -16.63
N LEU A 228 18.84 -12.24 -17.67
CA LEU A 228 19.30 -12.26 -19.06
C LEU A 228 20.26 -11.10 -19.36
N ALA A 229 19.92 -9.87 -18.97
CA ALA A 229 20.81 -8.72 -19.18
C ALA A 229 22.16 -8.91 -18.45
N ARG A 230 22.14 -9.48 -17.24
CA ARG A 230 23.36 -9.85 -16.51
C ARG A 230 24.18 -10.91 -17.25
N MET A 231 23.53 -11.94 -17.81
CA MET A 231 24.20 -12.99 -18.57
C MET A 231 24.82 -12.44 -19.87
N SER A 232 24.11 -11.59 -20.61
CA SER A 232 24.65 -10.91 -21.81
C SER A 232 25.86 -10.04 -21.47
N ALA A 233 25.78 -9.24 -20.40
CA ALA A 233 26.91 -8.44 -19.94
C ALA A 233 28.11 -9.32 -19.52
N ARG A 234 27.86 -10.47 -18.89
CA ARG A 234 28.90 -11.44 -18.52
C ARG A 234 29.58 -12.08 -19.74
N ALA A 235 28.85 -12.26 -20.84
CA ALA A 235 29.39 -12.70 -22.13
C ALA A 235 30.14 -11.59 -22.89
N GLY A 236 30.15 -10.36 -22.36
CA GLY A 236 30.78 -9.19 -22.98
C GLY A 236 29.86 -8.44 -23.95
N ASP A 237 28.62 -8.90 -24.12
CA ASP A 237 27.60 -8.26 -24.96
C ASP A 237 26.79 -7.23 -24.16
N PHE A 238 27.45 -6.10 -23.90
CA PHE A 238 26.86 -4.97 -23.19
C PHE A 238 25.76 -4.26 -24.00
N ASP A 239 25.78 -4.39 -25.32
CA ASP A 239 24.77 -3.78 -26.19
C ASP A 239 23.45 -4.53 -26.06
N HIS A 240 23.47 -5.85 -26.14
CA HIS A 240 22.27 -6.66 -25.92
C HIS A 240 21.74 -6.54 -24.48
N ALA A 241 22.62 -6.48 -23.48
CA ALA A 241 22.21 -6.25 -22.09
C ALA A 241 21.45 -4.91 -21.92
N ARG A 242 21.91 -3.86 -22.60
CA ARG A 242 21.28 -2.54 -22.61
C ARG A 242 19.95 -2.56 -23.34
N GLU A 243 19.86 -3.25 -24.48
CA GLU A 243 18.62 -3.40 -25.24
C GLU A 243 17.52 -4.08 -24.42
N LEU A 244 17.82 -5.18 -23.75
CA LEU A 244 16.88 -5.89 -22.86
C LEU A 244 16.31 -4.97 -21.76
N ALA A 245 17.19 -4.20 -21.12
CA ALA A 245 16.77 -3.27 -20.06
C ALA A 245 15.95 -2.09 -20.61
N GLN A 246 16.32 -1.53 -21.77
CA GLN A 246 15.59 -0.45 -22.43
C GLN A 246 14.21 -0.89 -22.91
N GLU A 247 14.09 -2.10 -23.46
CA GLU A 247 12.81 -2.67 -23.87
C GLU A 247 11.85 -2.82 -22.68
N TYR A 248 12.37 -3.25 -21.53
CA TYR A 248 11.58 -3.30 -20.29
C TYR A 248 11.14 -1.89 -19.84
N GLU A 249 12.03 -0.90 -19.90
CA GLU A 249 11.71 0.50 -19.54
C GLU A 249 10.68 1.18 -20.44
N GLN A 250 10.42 0.64 -21.65
CA GLN A 250 9.30 1.11 -22.46
C GLN A 250 7.95 0.77 -21.80
N ARG A 251 7.89 -0.39 -21.12
CA ARG A 251 6.70 -0.89 -20.39
C ARG A 251 6.60 -0.31 -18.98
N ALA A 252 7.73 -0.24 -18.27
CA ALA A 252 7.83 0.27 -16.91
C ALA A 252 8.96 1.31 -16.80
N PRO A 253 8.70 2.57 -17.19
CA PRO A 253 9.72 3.62 -17.19
C PRO A 253 10.26 3.87 -15.78
N GLY A 254 11.60 3.92 -15.63
CA GLY A 254 12.25 4.21 -14.35
C GLY A 254 12.22 3.05 -13.34
N HIS A 255 12.05 1.80 -13.81
CA HIS A 255 12.08 0.64 -12.93
C HIS A 255 13.46 0.52 -12.25
N PRO A 256 13.57 0.49 -10.90
CA PRO A 256 14.86 0.65 -10.22
C PRO A 256 15.91 -0.42 -10.57
N LEU A 257 15.48 -1.68 -10.75
CA LEU A 257 16.37 -2.76 -11.22
C LEU A 257 16.93 -2.48 -12.62
N MET A 258 16.12 -1.98 -13.54
CA MET A 258 16.57 -1.68 -14.90
C MET A 258 17.52 -0.49 -14.91
N THR A 259 17.22 0.56 -14.13
CA THR A 259 18.12 1.70 -13.95
C THR A 259 19.50 1.27 -13.45
N ARG A 260 19.56 0.36 -12.47
CA ARG A 260 20.84 -0.19 -11.98
C ARG A 260 21.58 -0.99 -13.05
N ILE A 261 20.87 -1.80 -13.84
CA ILE A 261 21.47 -2.56 -14.96
C ILE A 261 22.06 -1.60 -15.99
N LEU A 262 21.28 -0.61 -16.44
CA LEU A 262 21.71 0.38 -17.42
C LEU A 262 22.95 1.15 -16.95
N ALA A 263 22.98 1.56 -15.68
CA ALA A 263 24.15 2.21 -15.09
C ALA A 263 25.39 1.29 -15.09
N SER A 264 25.23 0.03 -14.71
CA SER A 264 26.33 -0.95 -14.70
C SER A 264 26.87 -1.22 -16.10
N VAL A 265 25.97 -1.44 -17.06
CA VAL A 265 26.28 -1.76 -18.46
C VAL A 265 26.93 -0.57 -19.17
N ALA A 266 26.51 0.67 -18.88
CA ALA A 266 27.14 1.88 -19.41
C ALA A 266 28.62 2.00 -19.01
N GLU A 267 28.98 1.51 -17.83
CA GLU A 267 30.35 1.46 -17.32
C GLU A 267 31.09 0.16 -17.69
N LYS A 268 30.49 -0.69 -18.54
CA LYS A 268 31.00 -2.03 -18.89
C LYS A 268 31.26 -2.92 -17.68
N ARG A 269 30.44 -2.78 -16.63
CA ARG A 269 30.45 -3.63 -15.43
C ARG A 269 29.32 -4.66 -15.51
N VAL A 270 29.63 -5.89 -15.11
CA VAL A 270 28.63 -6.96 -15.01
C VAL A 270 27.76 -6.69 -13.78
N PRO A 271 26.42 -6.60 -13.92
CA PRO A 271 25.53 -6.47 -12.77
C PRO A 271 25.71 -7.63 -11.78
N PRO A 272 25.61 -7.40 -10.46
CA PRO A 272 25.75 -8.48 -9.49
C PRO A 272 24.59 -9.48 -9.59
N SER A 273 24.88 -10.76 -9.31
CA SER A 273 23.84 -11.78 -9.13
C SER A 273 23.20 -11.62 -7.74
N PRO A 274 21.88 -11.83 -7.59
CA PRO A 274 21.24 -11.89 -6.27
C PRO A 274 21.72 -13.08 -5.44
N ALA A 275 22.09 -14.19 -6.08
CA ALA A 275 22.57 -15.40 -5.41
C ALA A 275 24.08 -15.35 -5.15
N THR A 276 24.53 -14.45 -4.27
CA THR A 276 25.96 -14.32 -3.92
C THR A 276 26.46 -15.43 -2.98
N THR A 277 25.53 -16.07 -2.27
CA THR A 277 25.76 -17.20 -1.37
C THR A 277 24.61 -18.20 -1.51
N PRO A 278 24.75 -19.45 -1.05
CA PRO A 278 23.64 -20.39 -1.01
C PRO A 278 22.43 -19.88 -0.22
N GLN A 279 22.66 -19.14 0.87
CA GLN A 279 21.62 -18.51 1.67
C GLN A 279 20.88 -17.43 0.88
N ALA A 280 21.63 -16.56 0.18
CA ALA A 280 21.04 -15.50 -0.65
C ALA A 280 20.25 -16.08 -1.82
N GLY A 281 20.76 -17.13 -2.47
CA GLY A 281 20.04 -17.85 -3.51
C GLY A 281 18.75 -18.49 -3.00
N ALA A 282 18.79 -19.14 -1.84
CA ALA A 282 17.60 -19.71 -1.23
C ALA A 282 16.60 -18.63 -0.80
N ALA A 283 17.07 -17.51 -0.24
CA ALA A 283 16.23 -16.38 0.12
C ALA A 283 15.49 -15.80 -1.10
N GLU A 284 16.20 -15.59 -2.22
CA GLU A 284 15.62 -15.14 -3.49
C GLU A 284 14.55 -16.13 -4.00
N THR A 285 14.83 -17.43 -3.95
CA THR A 285 13.88 -18.45 -4.39
C THR A 285 12.63 -18.51 -3.50
N ILE A 286 12.79 -18.51 -2.18
CA ILE A 286 11.68 -18.53 -1.21
C ILE A 286 10.82 -17.27 -1.37
N PHE A 287 11.45 -16.09 -1.53
CA PHE A 287 10.74 -14.85 -1.82
C PHE A 287 9.95 -14.95 -3.13
N THR A 288 10.57 -15.46 -4.19
CA THR A 288 9.92 -15.60 -5.50
C THR A 288 8.68 -16.48 -5.41
N ILE A 289 8.74 -17.58 -4.65
CA ILE A 289 7.57 -18.43 -4.36
C ILE A 289 6.51 -17.63 -3.59
N GLY A 290 6.88 -16.98 -2.49
CA GLY A 290 5.96 -16.18 -1.68
C GLY A 290 5.23 -15.11 -2.50
N SER A 291 5.96 -14.38 -3.34
CA SER A 291 5.41 -13.35 -4.23
C SER A 291 4.47 -13.89 -5.31
N ALA A 292 4.69 -15.13 -5.77
CA ALA A 292 3.84 -15.75 -6.79
C ALA A 292 2.56 -16.34 -6.19
N LEU A 293 2.59 -16.69 -4.90
CA LEU A 293 1.44 -17.22 -4.17
C LEU A 293 0.54 -16.14 -3.61
N GLY A 294 1.12 -15.00 -3.19
CA GLY A 294 0.37 -13.85 -2.71
C GLY A 294 -0.54 -13.32 -3.80
N ARG A 295 -1.83 -13.67 -3.73
CA ARG A 295 -2.83 -13.22 -4.71
C ARG A 295 -3.21 -11.76 -4.51
N ASP A 296 -3.08 -11.28 -3.28
CA ASP A 296 -3.28 -9.90 -2.85
C ASP A 296 -2.20 -9.51 -1.84
N ALA A 297 -1.98 -8.19 -1.68
CA ALA A 297 -0.96 -7.64 -0.78
C ALA A 297 -1.17 -8.02 0.71
N SER A 298 -2.37 -8.48 1.09
CA SER A 298 -2.73 -8.86 2.46
C SER A 298 -2.67 -10.37 2.75
N ASP A 299 -2.05 -11.16 1.86
CA ASP A 299 -1.95 -12.62 2.01
C ASP A 299 -0.95 -13.04 3.12
N GLU A 300 -1.46 -13.67 4.18
CA GLU A 300 -0.67 -14.16 5.31
C GLU A 300 0.33 -15.26 4.92
N MET A 301 0.04 -16.05 3.88
CA MET A 301 0.97 -17.06 3.40
C MET A 301 2.25 -16.42 2.85
N ALA A 302 2.12 -15.33 2.09
CA ALA A 302 3.27 -14.63 1.51
C ALA A 302 4.20 -14.10 2.60
N VAL A 303 3.66 -13.59 3.72
CA VAL A 303 4.46 -13.11 4.85
C VAL A 303 5.36 -14.19 5.41
N MET A 304 4.87 -15.42 5.58
CA MET A 304 5.70 -16.51 6.09
C MET A 304 6.89 -16.79 5.18
N PHE A 305 6.71 -16.74 3.86
CA PHE A 305 7.82 -16.86 2.90
C PHE A 305 8.77 -15.66 2.96
N TYR A 306 8.27 -14.44 3.09
CA TYR A 306 9.12 -13.25 3.24
C TYR A 306 9.95 -13.33 4.51
N GLN A 307 9.34 -13.73 5.63
CA GLN A 307 10.02 -13.93 6.90
C GLN A 307 11.07 -15.05 6.83
N MET A 308 10.80 -16.16 6.14
CA MET A 308 11.81 -17.20 5.91
C MET A 308 12.96 -16.73 4.99
N ALA A 309 12.68 -15.88 4.00
CA ALA A 309 13.72 -15.27 3.20
C ALA A 309 14.59 -14.30 4.04
N LEU A 310 13.96 -13.53 4.95
CA LEU A 310 14.65 -12.64 5.90
C LEU A 310 15.44 -13.41 6.96
N LEU A 311 14.97 -14.60 7.37
CA LEU A 311 15.74 -15.50 8.23
C LEU A 311 17.09 -15.85 7.57
N LEU A 312 17.09 -16.16 6.28
CA LEU A 312 18.29 -16.51 5.52
C LEU A 312 19.15 -15.28 5.19
N GLN A 313 18.52 -14.14 4.92
CA GLN A 313 19.18 -12.89 4.56
C GLN A 313 18.43 -11.70 5.18
N PRO A 314 18.84 -11.23 6.38
CA PRO A 314 18.11 -10.24 7.17
C PRO A 314 17.78 -8.93 6.47
N ASP A 315 18.66 -8.44 5.60
CA ASP A 315 18.48 -7.14 4.94
C ASP A 315 18.23 -7.30 3.43
N ALA A 316 17.65 -8.43 3.02
CA ALA A 316 17.30 -8.67 1.62
C ALA A 316 16.24 -7.66 1.14
N PRO A 317 16.54 -6.82 0.14
CA PRO A 317 15.64 -5.72 -0.25
C PRO A 317 14.25 -6.18 -0.69
N LEU A 318 14.16 -7.25 -1.48
CA LEU A 318 12.89 -7.73 -2.02
C LEU A 318 11.95 -8.26 -0.92
N PRO A 319 12.39 -9.17 -0.02
CA PRO A 319 11.60 -9.56 1.14
C PRO A 319 11.18 -8.38 2.04
N LEU A 320 12.08 -7.42 2.30
CA LEU A 320 11.73 -6.22 3.09
C LEU A 320 10.65 -5.39 2.41
N SER A 321 10.75 -5.13 1.09
CA SER A 321 9.72 -4.41 0.34
C SER A 321 8.38 -5.14 0.34
N GLY A 322 8.39 -6.47 0.16
CA GLY A 322 7.17 -7.29 0.19
C GLY A 322 6.50 -7.28 1.56
N LEU A 323 7.29 -7.40 2.63
CA LEU A 323 6.81 -7.37 4.00
C LEU A 323 6.25 -5.99 4.40
N ALA A 324 6.94 -4.91 4.03
CA ALA A 324 6.45 -3.55 4.25
C ALA A 324 5.15 -3.27 3.48
N GLY A 325 5.04 -3.73 2.23
CA GLY A 325 3.82 -3.62 1.44
C GLY A 325 2.65 -4.39 2.04
N TYR A 326 2.91 -5.56 2.62
CA TYR A 326 1.89 -6.28 3.40
C TYR A 326 1.42 -5.47 4.61
N PHE A 327 2.36 -4.93 5.40
CA PHE A 327 2.01 -4.18 6.60
C PHE A 327 1.23 -2.89 6.29
N ASP A 328 1.59 -2.15 5.22
CA ASP A 328 0.79 -1.01 4.73
C ASP A 328 -0.62 -1.45 4.30
N ALA A 329 -0.76 -2.60 3.64
CA ALA A 329 -2.05 -3.12 3.18
C ALA A 329 -2.99 -3.57 4.30
N VAL A 330 -2.44 -4.04 5.43
CA VAL A 330 -3.23 -4.38 6.63
C VAL A 330 -3.30 -3.24 7.65
N GLU A 331 -2.83 -2.04 7.27
CA GLU A 331 -2.83 -0.81 8.07
C GLU A 331 -2.00 -0.90 9.36
N ASP A 332 -1.05 -1.84 9.44
CA ASP A 332 -0.04 -1.93 10.49
C ASP A 332 1.13 -1.00 10.13
N TYR A 333 0.90 0.31 10.27
CA TYR A 333 1.85 1.33 9.85
C TYR A 333 3.15 1.30 10.65
N ASP A 334 3.11 0.94 11.93
CA ASP A 334 4.30 0.87 12.78
C ASP A 334 5.24 -0.25 12.30
N ALA A 335 4.70 -1.45 12.05
CA ALA A 335 5.49 -2.56 11.50
C ALA A 335 5.99 -2.27 10.08
N ALA A 336 5.19 -1.57 9.26
CA ALA A 336 5.60 -1.13 7.93
C ALA A 336 6.81 -0.18 8.02
N LEU A 337 6.75 0.85 8.86
CA LEU A 337 7.83 1.83 9.06
C LEU A 337 9.10 1.16 9.59
N ALA A 338 8.98 0.31 10.61
CA ALA A 338 10.11 -0.45 11.17
C ALA A 338 10.77 -1.38 10.13
N THR A 339 9.98 -1.97 9.24
CA THR A 339 10.48 -2.81 8.14
C THR A 339 11.21 -1.95 7.08
N LEU A 340 10.67 -0.78 6.73
CA LEU A 340 11.27 0.12 5.75
C LEU A 340 12.61 0.71 6.25
N ASP A 341 12.76 0.89 7.57
CA ASP A 341 14.00 1.38 8.19
C ASP A 341 15.17 0.41 8.08
N ARG A 342 14.90 -0.87 7.84
CA ARG A 342 15.93 -1.90 7.60
C ARG A 342 16.45 -1.91 6.16
N MET A 343 15.84 -1.14 5.25
CA MET A 343 16.22 -1.16 3.83
C MET A 343 17.65 -0.64 3.63
N PRO A 344 18.56 -1.42 3.01
CA PRO A 344 19.91 -0.94 2.69
C PRO A 344 19.89 0.27 1.76
N ALA A 345 20.76 1.25 2.04
CA ALA A 345 20.83 2.50 1.27
C ALA A 345 21.30 2.33 -0.18
N ASP A 346 22.02 1.24 -0.48
CA ASP A 346 22.50 0.89 -1.82
C ASP A 346 21.54 -0.04 -2.59
N ALA A 347 20.43 -0.44 -1.97
CA ALA A 347 19.44 -1.28 -2.61
C ALA A 347 18.74 -0.53 -3.76
N PRO A 348 18.45 -1.21 -4.89
CA PRO A 348 17.65 -0.62 -5.98
C PRO A 348 16.31 -0.06 -5.50
N GLN A 349 15.69 -0.72 -4.53
CA GLN A 349 14.37 -0.37 -3.99
C GLN A 349 14.43 0.79 -2.98
N TYR A 350 15.61 1.27 -2.58
CA TYR A 350 15.75 2.24 -1.50
C TYR A 350 14.92 3.51 -1.72
N ILE A 351 14.94 4.08 -2.92
CA ILE A 351 14.19 5.30 -3.21
C ILE A 351 12.67 5.05 -3.11
N SER A 352 12.18 3.96 -3.70
CA SER A 352 10.74 3.66 -3.70
C SER A 352 10.24 3.27 -2.30
N THR A 353 11.07 2.66 -1.47
CA THR A 353 10.73 2.33 -0.08
C THR A 353 10.71 3.56 0.80
N GLN A 354 11.65 4.51 0.64
CA GLN A 354 11.61 5.79 1.34
C GLN A 354 10.42 6.66 0.90
N VAL A 355 10.06 6.62 -0.39
CA VAL A 355 8.81 7.23 -0.87
C VAL A 355 7.58 6.59 -0.22
N SER A 356 7.56 5.26 -0.07
CA SER A 356 6.49 4.54 0.62
C SER A 356 6.42 4.93 2.10
N LYS A 357 7.58 5.06 2.76
CA LYS A 357 7.71 5.56 4.14
C LYS A 357 7.08 6.95 4.29
N ALA A 358 7.41 7.88 3.41
CA ALA A 358 6.83 9.22 3.41
C ALA A 358 5.30 9.21 3.24
N ARG A 359 4.76 8.33 2.37
CA ARG A 359 3.29 8.20 2.22
C ARG A 359 2.63 7.67 3.49
N ILE A 360 3.22 6.69 4.16
CA ILE A 360 2.70 6.15 5.43
C ILE A 360 2.74 7.22 6.53
N LEU A 361 3.82 8.00 6.59
CA LEU A 361 3.92 9.13 7.53
C LEU A 361 2.83 10.18 7.28
N ASP A 362 2.56 10.54 6.02
CA ASP A 362 1.45 11.46 5.69
C ASP A 362 0.07 10.88 6.07
N LYS A 363 -0.20 9.59 5.78
CA LYS A 363 -1.43 8.91 6.22
C LYS A 363 -1.61 8.95 7.73
N THR A 364 -0.53 8.81 8.49
CA THR A 364 -0.51 8.83 9.96
C THR A 364 -0.38 10.24 10.55
N LYS A 365 -0.54 11.29 9.74
CA LYS A 365 -0.49 12.72 10.12
C LYS A 365 0.88 13.24 10.54
N HIS A 366 1.95 12.52 10.23
CA HIS A 366 3.35 12.94 10.37
C HIS A 366 3.86 13.58 9.06
N THR A 367 3.09 14.51 8.51
CA THR A 367 3.32 15.08 7.17
C THR A 367 4.63 15.87 7.06
N ASP A 368 5.05 16.57 8.12
CA ASP A 368 6.30 17.34 8.09
C ASP A 368 7.51 16.41 7.95
N GLU A 369 7.55 15.31 8.71
CA GLU A 369 8.58 14.26 8.59
C GLU A 369 8.58 13.61 7.21
N ALA A 370 7.38 13.35 6.65
CA ALA A 370 7.24 12.83 5.30
C ALA A 370 7.89 13.75 4.25
N LEU A 371 7.67 15.07 4.37
CA LEU A 371 8.23 16.06 3.46
C LEU A 371 9.74 16.22 3.65
N GLU A 372 10.27 16.12 4.89
CA GLU A 372 11.71 16.14 5.15
C GLU A 372 12.46 14.98 4.48
N ILE A 373 11.89 13.77 4.53
CA ILE A 373 12.43 12.60 3.82
C ILE A 373 12.48 12.88 2.32
N LEU A 374 11.37 13.35 1.74
CA LEU A 374 11.27 13.60 0.31
C LEU A 374 12.17 14.75 -0.16
N ASP A 375 12.35 15.80 0.66
CA ASP A 375 13.26 16.91 0.37
C ASP A 375 14.72 16.45 0.39
N SER A 376 15.09 15.58 1.34
CA SER A 376 16.42 14.97 1.41
C SER A 376 16.70 14.09 0.18
N LEU A 377 15.74 13.25 -0.21
CA LEU A 377 15.84 12.42 -1.43
C LEU A 377 15.90 13.27 -2.69
N ALA A 378 15.15 14.36 -2.76
CA ALA A 378 15.14 15.26 -3.91
C ALA A 378 16.50 15.94 -4.15
N ILE A 379 17.34 16.05 -3.11
CA ILE A 379 18.71 16.56 -3.21
C ILE A 379 19.68 15.43 -3.57
N ALA A 380 19.61 14.30 -2.87
CA ALA A 380 20.57 13.21 -3.02
C ALA A 380 20.38 12.40 -4.31
N SER A 381 19.12 12.23 -4.75
CA SER A 381 18.74 11.42 -5.90
C SER A 381 17.49 12.02 -6.57
N PRO A 382 17.63 13.19 -7.22
CA PRO A 382 16.51 13.88 -7.86
C PRO A 382 15.87 12.97 -8.91
N GLY A 383 14.64 12.55 -8.64
CA GLY A 383 13.91 11.61 -9.49
C GLY A 383 12.44 11.95 -9.59
N ARG A 384 11.83 11.60 -10.73
CA ARG A 384 10.40 11.79 -11.01
C ARG A 384 9.52 11.26 -9.87
N GLU A 385 9.80 10.05 -9.37
CA GLU A 385 9.01 9.40 -8.32
C GLU A 385 8.98 10.23 -7.02
N VAL A 386 10.15 10.72 -6.58
CA VAL A 386 10.28 11.54 -5.37
C VAL A 386 9.47 12.83 -5.49
N PHE A 387 9.59 13.52 -6.63
CA PHE A 387 8.84 14.75 -6.87
C PHE A 387 7.33 14.52 -6.96
N LEU A 388 6.89 13.39 -7.52
CA LEU A 388 5.47 13.03 -7.56
C LEU A 388 4.91 12.71 -6.19
N ALA A 389 5.64 11.96 -5.37
CA ALA A 389 5.24 11.69 -3.99
C ALA A 389 5.07 12.99 -3.21
N ARG A 390 6.04 13.91 -3.34
CA ARG A 390 5.99 15.23 -2.71
C ARG A 390 4.81 16.05 -3.21
N ALA A 391 4.59 16.09 -4.53
CA ALA A 391 3.48 16.82 -5.12
C ALA A 391 2.12 16.30 -4.63
N SER A 392 1.98 14.98 -4.51
CA SER A 392 0.76 14.33 -4.01
C SER A 392 0.47 14.70 -2.56
N ILE A 393 1.47 14.63 -1.68
CA ILE A 393 1.32 15.01 -0.27
C ILE A 393 0.93 16.49 -0.16
N LEU A 394 1.66 17.38 -0.85
CA LEU A 394 1.36 18.82 -0.82
C LEU A 394 -0.03 19.15 -1.37
N HIS A 395 -0.48 18.42 -2.39
CA HIS A 395 -1.83 18.55 -2.93
C HIS A 395 -2.88 18.16 -1.88
N GLY A 396 -2.71 17.03 -1.17
CA GLY A 396 -3.58 16.62 -0.07
C GLY A 396 -3.66 17.67 1.05
N GLN A 397 -2.54 18.32 1.36
CA GLN A 397 -2.45 19.41 2.34
C GLN A 397 -2.92 20.77 1.81
N LYS A 398 -3.51 20.82 0.60
CA LYS A 398 -3.99 22.05 -0.07
C LYS A 398 -2.90 23.11 -0.30
N ARG A 399 -1.61 22.71 -0.28
CA ARG A 399 -0.45 23.56 -0.58
C ARG A 399 -0.22 23.63 -2.10
N TYR A 400 -1.20 24.20 -2.80
CA TYR A 400 -1.32 24.08 -4.25
C TYR A 400 -0.15 24.66 -5.05
N LEU A 401 0.44 25.78 -4.60
CA LEU A 401 1.61 26.37 -5.26
C LEU A 401 2.84 25.47 -5.14
N ASP A 402 3.10 24.92 -3.94
CA ASP A 402 4.22 24.02 -3.69
C ASP A 402 4.05 22.70 -4.45
N ALA A 403 2.81 22.19 -4.52
CA ALA A 403 2.48 21.03 -5.31
C ALA A 403 2.74 21.27 -6.82
N ALA A 404 2.37 22.45 -7.34
CA ALA A 404 2.62 22.81 -8.73
C ALA A 404 4.12 22.90 -9.07
N ASP A 405 4.94 23.36 -8.13
CA ASP A 405 6.41 23.33 -8.26
C ASP A 405 6.93 21.89 -8.28
N ALA A 406 6.50 21.06 -7.33
CA ALA A 406 6.90 19.65 -7.26
C ALA A 406 6.53 18.89 -8.54
N TYR A 407 5.32 19.06 -9.09
CA TYR A 407 4.96 18.49 -10.39
C TYR A 407 5.82 19.03 -11.54
N SER A 408 6.23 20.30 -11.49
CA SER A 408 7.13 20.88 -12.52
C SER A 408 8.52 20.23 -12.46
N ARG A 409 9.03 19.97 -11.26
CA ARG A 409 10.29 19.23 -11.05
C ARG A 409 10.15 17.76 -11.48
N ALA A 410 9.01 17.13 -11.22
CA ALA A 410 8.72 15.78 -11.70
C ALA A 410 8.76 15.70 -13.24
N ILE A 411 8.11 16.65 -13.93
CA ILE A 411 8.11 16.72 -15.41
C ILE A 411 9.52 16.95 -15.94
N ALA A 412 10.32 17.82 -15.30
CA ALA A 412 11.71 18.03 -15.69
C ALA A 412 12.58 16.76 -15.51
N ALA A 413 12.30 15.97 -14.48
CA ALA A 413 12.99 14.72 -14.19
C ALA A 413 12.53 13.53 -15.07
N THR A 414 11.43 13.65 -15.82
CA THR A 414 10.94 12.60 -16.73
C THR A 414 11.85 12.40 -17.95
N GLY A 415 12.60 13.42 -18.38
CA GLY A 415 13.34 13.38 -19.64
C GLY A 415 12.40 13.51 -20.84
N GLU A 416 12.37 12.51 -21.71
CA GLU A 416 11.46 12.48 -22.86
C GLU A 416 10.02 12.20 -22.42
N VAL A 417 9.12 13.16 -22.67
CA VAL A 417 7.69 13.04 -22.34
C VAL A 417 7.00 12.13 -23.35
N ARG A 418 6.42 11.04 -22.86
CA ARG A 418 5.66 10.04 -23.62
C ARG A 418 4.15 10.27 -23.47
N ASP A 419 3.35 9.63 -24.31
CA ASP A 419 1.89 9.70 -24.23
C ASP A 419 1.36 9.27 -22.87
N ALA A 420 1.98 8.24 -22.26
CA ALA A 420 1.67 7.75 -20.92
C ALA A 420 1.86 8.81 -19.81
N ASP A 421 2.59 9.89 -20.06
CA ASP A 421 2.90 10.94 -19.07
C ASP A 421 1.85 12.05 -19.02
N TRP A 422 0.72 11.91 -19.74
CA TRP A 422 -0.38 12.88 -19.74
C TRP A 422 -0.83 13.28 -18.32
N TYR A 423 -0.77 12.33 -17.37
CA TYR A 423 -1.23 12.53 -16.00
C TYR A 423 -0.39 13.56 -15.24
N LEU A 424 0.89 13.72 -15.57
CA LEU A 424 1.77 14.72 -14.94
C LEU A 424 1.24 16.14 -15.19
N PHE A 425 0.81 16.39 -16.42
CA PHE A 425 0.24 17.67 -16.81
C PHE A 425 -1.16 17.83 -16.24
N TYR A 426 -1.98 16.78 -16.27
CA TYR A 426 -3.33 16.81 -15.69
C TYR A 426 -3.30 17.22 -14.21
N TYR A 427 -2.52 16.53 -13.36
CA TYR A 427 -2.47 16.85 -11.93
C TYR A 427 -1.82 18.20 -11.64
N ARG A 428 -0.78 18.59 -12.41
CA ARG A 428 -0.22 19.94 -12.31
C ARG A 428 -1.25 21.00 -12.68
N GLY A 429 -2.07 20.74 -13.69
CA GLY A 429 -3.16 21.61 -14.12
C GLY A 429 -4.19 21.79 -13.01
N MET A 430 -4.61 20.70 -12.36
CA MET A 430 -5.55 20.75 -11.23
C MET A 430 -5.02 21.62 -10.08
N VAL A 431 -3.78 21.39 -9.63
CA VAL A 431 -3.23 22.20 -8.53
C VAL A 431 -2.98 23.65 -8.94
N ARG A 432 -2.65 23.92 -10.21
CA ARG A 432 -2.53 25.30 -10.72
C ARG A 432 -3.88 26.02 -10.79
N GLU A 433 -4.95 25.32 -11.17
CA GLU A 433 -6.32 25.86 -11.13
C GLU A 433 -6.68 26.23 -9.69
N ARG A 434 -6.50 25.31 -8.74
CA ARG A 434 -6.75 25.57 -7.31
C ARG A 434 -5.89 26.70 -6.75
N ALA A 435 -4.67 26.87 -7.26
CA ALA A 435 -3.78 28.00 -6.98
C ALA A 435 -4.13 29.29 -7.74
N LYS A 436 -5.28 29.35 -8.43
CA LYS A 436 -5.77 30.48 -9.24
C LYS A 436 -4.84 30.89 -10.40
N GLN A 437 -4.05 29.95 -10.92
CA GLN A 437 -3.14 30.12 -12.07
C GLN A 437 -3.75 29.57 -13.37
N TRP A 438 -4.97 30.00 -13.69
CA TRP A 438 -5.78 29.42 -14.78
C TRP A 438 -5.06 29.31 -16.13
N THR A 439 -4.40 30.37 -16.60
CA THR A 439 -3.70 30.34 -17.90
C THR A 439 -2.67 29.22 -18.00
N ARG A 440 -1.99 28.90 -16.90
CA ARG A 440 -1.01 27.80 -16.84
C ARG A 440 -1.70 26.44 -16.70
N ALA A 441 -2.80 26.38 -15.96
CA ALA A 441 -3.61 25.18 -15.82
C ALA A 441 -4.21 24.74 -17.17
N GLU A 442 -4.79 25.67 -17.92
CA GLU A 442 -5.36 25.40 -19.24
C GLU A 442 -4.32 24.85 -20.23
N GLN A 443 -3.11 25.42 -20.22
CA GLN A 443 -2.00 24.91 -21.03
C GLN A 443 -1.63 23.47 -20.67
N ASP A 444 -1.63 23.16 -19.37
CA ASP A 444 -1.35 21.81 -18.89
C ASP A 444 -2.45 20.81 -19.30
N PHE A 445 -3.73 21.18 -19.17
CA PHE A 445 -4.83 20.32 -19.63
C PHE A 445 -4.78 20.09 -21.14
N LYS A 446 -4.53 21.13 -21.94
CA LYS A 446 -4.33 21.01 -23.39
C LYS A 446 -3.13 20.11 -23.72
N ARG A 447 -2.04 20.21 -22.95
CA ARG A 447 -0.88 19.33 -23.13
C ARG A 447 -1.21 17.89 -22.78
N ALA A 448 -1.95 17.65 -21.71
CA ALA A 448 -2.44 16.31 -21.34
C ALA A 448 -3.32 15.72 -22.45
N LEU A 449 -4.26 16.48 -23.02
CA LEU A 449 -5.09 16.02 -24.15
C LEU A 449 -4.30 15.83 -25.44
N LYS A 450 -3.20 16.57 -25.66
CA LYS A 450 -2.32 16.29 -26.80
C LYS A 450 -1.62 14.93 -26.68
N LEU A 451 -1.31 14.50 -25.45
CA LEU A 451 -0.67 13.21 -25.15
C LEU A 451 -1.69 12.07 -25.08
N ASN A 452 -2.91 12.34 -24.60
CA ASN A 452 -4.00 11.38 -24.56
C ASN A 452 -5.35 12.08 -24.88
N PRO A 453 -5.74 12.14 -26.17
CA PRO A 453 -6.90 12.91 -26.62
C PRO A 453 -8.25 12.43 -26.08
N GLU A 454 -8.36 11.16 -25.73
CA GLU A 454 -9.61 10.54 -25.27
C GLU A 454 -9.60 10.26 -23.77
N GLN A 455 -8.79 10.94 -22.97
CA GLN A 455 -8.79 10.75 -21.53
C GLN A 455 -10.04 11.43 -20.91
N PRO A 456 -11.06 10.67 -20.44
CA PRO A 456 -12.32 11.24 -19.94
C PRO A 456 -12.16 12.26 -18.81
N ASN A 457 -11.28 12.06 -17.83
CA ASN A 457 -11.14 13.01 -16.72
C ASN A 457 -10.53 14.33 -17.19
N VAL A 458 -9.58 14.31 -18.15
CA VAL A 458 -8.99 15.56 -18.66
C VAL A 458 -10.00 16.31 -19.51
N LEU A 459 -10.75 15.60 -20.36
CA LEU A 459 -11.85 16.16 -21.16
C LEU A 459 -12.89 16.81 -20.23
N ASN A 460 -13.33 16.07 -19.20
CA ASN A 460 -14.29 16.55 -18.23
C ASN A 460 -13.79 17.77 -17.46
N TYR A 461 -12.59 17.69 -16.87
CA TYR A 461 -12.06 18.75 -16.02
C TYR A 461 -11.84 20.05 -16.80
N LEU A 462 -11.25 19.97 -18.01
CA LEU A 462 -11.05 21.14 -18.86
C LEU A 462 -12.38 21.73 -19.31
N GLY A 463 -13.30 20.88 -19.79
CA GLY A 463 -14.62 21.30 -20.24
C GLY A 463 -15.43 21.95 -19.12
N TYR A 464 -15.55 21.28 -17.97
CA TYR A 464 -16.21 21.83 -16.79
C TYR A 464 -15.59 23.16 -16.35
N SER A 465 -14.26 23.26 -16.29
CA SER A 465 -13.58 24.50 -15.88
C SER A 465 -13.86 25.67 -16.84
N TRP A 466 -13.96 25.38 -18.15
CA TRP A 466 -14.35 26.37 -19.15
C TRP A 466 -15.81 26.81 -18.99
N ILE A 467 -16.73 25.86 -18.80
CA ILE A 467 -18.14 26.14 -18.52
C ILE A 467 -18.28 27.01 -17.28
N ASP A 468 -17.60 26.65 -16.20
CA ASP A 468 -17.72 27.34 -14.93
C ASP A 468 -17.26 28.80 -15.04
N GLN A 469 -16.18 29.04 -15.76
CA GLN A 469 -15.65 30.38 -16.04
C GLN A 469 -16.38 31.14 -17.16
N GLY A 470 -17.33 30.52 -17.87
CA GLY A 470 -18.02 31.15 -18.99
C GLY A 470 -17.18 31.28 -20.26
N LEU A 471 -16.15 30.43 -20.42
CA LEU A 471 -15.20 30.45 -21.54
C LEU A 471 -15.48 29.30 -22.51
N ASN A 472 -15.28 29.50 -23.81
CA ASN A 472 -15.30 28.45 -24.84
C ASN A 472 -16.51 27.49 -24.77
N LEU A 473 -17.69 27.99 -24.42
CA LEU A 473 -18.83 27.17 -23.96
C LEU A 473 -19.22 26.04 -24.93
N ASP A 474 -19.22 26.29 -26.24
CA ASP A 474 -19.54 25.27 -27.25
C ASP A 474 -18.50 24.14 -27.31
N GLU A 475 -17.21 24.48 -27.26
CA GLU A 475 -16.14 23.49 -27.23
C GLU A 475 -16.12 22.75 -25.89
N ALA A 476 -16.35 23.48 -24.80
CA ALA A 476 -16.45 22.90 -23.47
C ALA A 476 -17.55 21.83 -23.38
N LEU A 477 -18.74 22.12 -23.95
CA LEU A 477 -19.82 21.15 -24.03
C LEU A 477 -19.42 19.91 -24.85
N LYS A 478 -18.70 20.07 -25.97
CA LYS A 478 -18.21 18.92 -26.77
C LYS A 478 -17.26 18.04 -25.96
N LEU A 479 -16.33 18.64 -25.21
CA LEU A 479 -15.39 17.89 -24.36
C LEU A 479 -16.13 17.09 -23.28
N VAL A 480 -17.06 17.72 -22.55
CA VAL A 480 -17.81 17.06 -21.48
C VAL A 480 -18.74 15.96 -22.04
N LYS A 481 -19.40 16.20 -23.18
CA LYS A 481 -20.18 15.15 -23.88
C LYS A 481 -19.31 13.95 -24.23
N ARG A 482 -18.12 14.20 -24.79
CA ARG A 482 -17.18 13.11 -25.12
C ARG A 482 -16.73 12.36 -23.87
N ALA A 483 -16.49 13.04 -22.75
CA ALA A 483 -16.17 12.41 -21.49
C ALA A 483 -17.30 11.48 -20.99
N VAL A 484 -18.56 11.92 -21.07
CA VAL A 484 -19.73 11.09 -20.73
C VAL A 484 -19.86 9.87 -21.66
N GLU A 485 -19.64 10.04 -22.97
CA GLU A 485 -19.67 8.91 -23.91
C GLU A 485 -18.65 7.83 -23.55
N LEU A 486 -17.46 8.24 -23.11
CA LEU A 486 -16.37 7.34 -22.72
C LEU A 486 -16.59 6.72 -21.33
N ARG A 487 -17.31 7.41 -20.42
CA ARG A 487 -17.65 6.94 -19.08
C ARG A 487 -19.10 7.23 -18.69
N PRO A 488 -20.07 6.52 -19.29
CA PRO A 488 -21.50 6.82 -19.10
C PRO A 488 -22.06 6.41 -17.72
N LYS A 489 -21.24 5.78 -16.87
CA LYS A 489 -21.61 5.34 -15.51
C LYS A 489 -20.86 6.11 -14.42
N ASP A 490 -20.07 7.11 -14.80
CA ASP A 490 -19.33 7.96 -13.88
C ASP A 490 -20.20 9.18 -13.54
N GLY A 491 -20.83 9.17 -12.35
CA GLY A 491 -21.82 10.19 -11.98
C GLY A 491 -21.26 11.61 -11.93
N ASP A 492 -19.98 11.77 -11.59
CA ASP A 492 -19.32 13.09 -11.51
C ASP A 492 -19.15 13.71 -12.92
N ILE A 493 -18.87 12.87 -13.92
CA ILE A 493 -18.78 13.30 -15.33
C ILE A 493 -20.17 13.57 -15.92
N VAL A 494 -21.17 12.76 -15.55
CA VAL A 494 -22.57 12.99 -15.96
C VAL A 494 -23.11 14.28 -15.35
N ASP A 495 -22.81 14.56 -14.07
CA ASP A 495 -23.12 15.82 -13.41
C ASP A 495 -22.52 17.02 -14.15
N SER A 496 -21.24 16.94 -14.51
CA SER A 496 -20.56 17.99 -15.28
C SER A 496 -21.28 18.31 -16.60
N LEU A 497 -21.87 17.31 -17.28
CA LEU A 497 -22.70 17.54 -18.48
C LEU A 497 -24.05 18.21 -18.13
N GLY A 498 -24.66 17.78 -17.03
CA GLY A 498 -25.87 18.41 -16.51
C GLY A 498 -25.66 19.88 -16.18
N TRP A 499 -24.55 20.20 -15.52
CA TRP A 499 -24.13 21.57 -15.24
C TRP A 499 -23.80 22.36 -16.50
N ALA A 500 -23.17 21.73 -17.49
CA ALA A 500 -22.94 22.33 -18.80
C ALA A 500 -24.26 22.81 -19.45
N TYR A 501 -25.28 21.95 -19.45
CA TYR A 501 -26.59 22.31 -19.96
C TYR A 501 -27.24 23.43 -19.15
N TYR A 502 -27.10 23.41 -17.83
CA TYR A 502 -27.61 24.47 -16.96
C TYR A 502 -27.03 25.83 -17.35
N ARG A 503 -25.70 25.92 -17.43
CA ARG A 503 -24.96 27.15 -17.76
C ARG A 503 -25.21 27.66 -19.18
N LEU A 504 -25.64 26.79 -20.09
CA LEU A 504 -26.07 27.12 -21.44
C LEU A 504 -27.56 27.50 -21.53
N GLY A 505 -28.28 27.54 -20.41
CA GLY A 505 -29.72 27.83 -20.37
C GLY A 505 -30.61 26.68 -20.88
N ARG A 506 -30.05 25.48 -21.07
CA ARG A 506 -30.74 24.27 -21.55
C ARG A 506 -31.28 23.49 -20.35
N TYR A 507 -32.16 24.13 -19.58
CA TYR A 507 -32.53 23.64 -18.25
C TYR A 507 -33.26 22.29 -18.24
N GLU A 508 -34.09 21.99 -19.25
CA GLU A 508 -34.78 20.69 -19.35
C GLU A 508 -33.81 19.54 -19.61
N GLU A 509 -32.77 19.77 -20.41
CA GLU A 509 -31.71 18.78 -20.64
C GLU A 509 -30.81 18.63 -19.42
N SER A 510 -30.56 19.73 -18.71
CA SER A 510 -29.86 19.73 -17.44
C SER A 510 -30.56 18.85 -16.41
N VAL A 511 -31.86 19.06 -16.19
CA VAL A 511 -32.69 18.25 -15.28
C VAL A 511 -32.57 16.77 -15.59
N LYS A 512 -32.82 16.35 -16.84
CA LYS A 512 -32.75 14.93 -17.22
C LYS A 512 -31.37 14.32 -16.97
N THR A 513 -30.31 15.09 -17.23
CA THR A 513 -28.93 14.63 -17.09
C THR A 513 -28.52 14.56 -15.60
N LEU A 514 -28.91 15.53 -14.79
CA LEU A 514 -28.63 15.59 -13.36
C LEU A 514 -29.45 14.56 -12.57
N GLU A 515 -30.71 14.29 -12.95
CA GLU A 515 -31.48 13.17 -12.41
C GLU A 515 -30.74 11.84 -12.63
N ARG A 516 -30.14 11.66 -13.80
CA ARG A 516 -29.29 10.50 -14.08
C ARG A 516 -27.99 10.49 -13.28
N ALA A 517 -27.38 11.65 -13.03
CA ALA A 517 -26.19 11.75 -12.19
C ALA A 517 -26.48 11.31 -10.74
N ILE A 518 -27.62 11.72 -10.18
CA ILE A 518 -28.07 11.27 -8.85
C ILE A 518 -28.33 9.77 -8.80
N GLU A 519 -28.91 9.17 -9.84
CA GLU A 519 -29.06 7.70 -9.90
C GLU A 519 -27.73 6.95 -9.81
N LEU A 520 -26.63 7.57 -10.27
CA LEU A 520 -25.29 7.00 -10.26
C LEU A 520 -24.55 7.29 -8.94
N ARG A 521 -24.78 8.47 -8.34
CA ARG A 521 -24.12 8.95 -7.12
C ARG A 521 -25.10 9.71 -6.21
N PRO A 522 -25.99 8.98 -5.51
CA PRO A 522 -26.99 9.59 -4.64
C PRO A 522 -26.40 10.20 -3.36
N GLU A 523 -25.12 9.98 -3.07
CA GLU A 523 -24.43 10.47 -1.89
C GLU A 523 -23.64 11.77 -2.11
N GLU A 524 -23.59 12.32 -3.33
CA GLU A 524 -22.76 13.48 -3.65
C GLU A 524 -23.55 14.80 -3.50
N PRO A 525 -23.26 15.64 -2.49
CA PRO A 525 -24.04 16.84 -2.20
C PRO A 525 -24.00 17.88 -3.32
N VAL A 526 -22.91 17.96 -4.09
CA VAL A 526 -22.80 18.90 -5.22
C VAL A 526 -23.81 18.58 -6.32
N ILE A 527 -24.04 17.30 -6.62
CA ILE A 527 -25.00 16.88 -7.66
C ILE A 527 -26.44 17.23 -7.24
N HIS A 528 -26.75 17.07 -5.94
CA HIS A 528 -28.02 17.49 -5.37
C HIS A 528 -28.21 19.01 -5.47
N ASP A 529 -27.17 19.81 -5.20
CA ASP A 529 -27.21 21.26 -5.38
C ASP A 529 -27.49 21.65 -6.85
N HIS A 530 -26.72 21.10 -7.79
CA HIS A 530 -26.92 21.36 -9.22
C HIS A 530 -28.33 20.97 -9.69
N LEU A 531 -28.86 19.82 -9.25
CA LEU A 531 -30.22 19.41 -9.62
C LEU A 531 -31.27 20.34 -9.01
N GLY A 532 -31.07 20.78 -7.78
CA GLY A 532 -31.93 21.77 -7.13
C GLY A 532 -31.99 23.06 -7.95
N ASP A 533 -30.84 23.54 -8.41
CA ASP A 533 -30.72 24.72 -9.26
C ASP A 533 -31.46 24.54 -10.59
N ALA A 534 -31.28 23.39 -11.25
CA ALA A 534 -31.95 23.06 -12.50
C ALA A 534 -33.47 22.97 -12.34
N TYR A 535 -33.95 22.31 -11.27
CA TYR A 535 -35.37 22.26 -10.92
C TYR A 535 -35.97 23.64 -10.68
N TRP A 536 -35.23 24.52 -10.00
CA TRP A 536 -35.69 25.89 -9.77
C TRP A 536 -35.92 26.64 -11.09
N LYS A 537 -34.97 26.55 -12.03
CA LYS A 537 -35.05 27.24 -13.33
C LYS A 537 -36.21 26.74 -14.21
N VAL A 538 -36.58 25.45 -14.11
CA VAL A 538 -37.78 24.92 -14.81
C VAL A 538 -39.08 25.07 -14.01
N GLY A 539 -39.05 25.77 -12.86
CA GLY A 539 -40.23 26.05 -12.05
C GLY A 539 -40.66 24.93 -11.08
N ARG A 540 -39.91 23.83 -11.00
CA ARG A 540 -40.10 22.70 -10.07
C ARG A 540 -39.59 23.03 -8.67
N LYS A 541 -40.13 24.09 -8.06
CA LYS A 541 -39.58 24.69 -6.84
C LYS A 541 -39.64 23.78 -5.61
N PHE A 542 -40.63 22.91 -5.50
CA PHE A 542 -40.70 21.97 -4.37
C PHE A 542 -39.60 20.92 -4.46
N GLU A 543 -39.38 20.34 -5.65
CA GLU A 543 -38.28 19.42 -5.86
C GLU A 543 -36.92 20.11 -5.70
N ALA A 544 -36.79 21.38 -6.10
CA ALA A 544 -35.57 22.16 -5.86
C ALA A 544 -35.20 22.22 -4.38
N HIS A 545 -36.13 22.63 -3.51
CA HIS A 545 -35.88 22.67 -2.06
C HIS A 545 -35.61 21.29 -1.48
N PHE A 546 -36.27 20.25 -1.99
CA PHE A 546 -36.01 18.88 -1.55
C PHE A 546 -34.55 18.47 -1.83
N GLN A 547 -34.04 18.76 -3.04
CA GLN A 547 -32.67 18.42 -3.40
C GLN A 547 -31.64 19.23 -2.61
N TRP A 548 -31.85 20.54 -2.46
CA TRP A 548 -31.01 21.40 -1.62
C TRP A 548 -30.98 20.93 -0.16
N GLN A 549 -32.12 20.57 0.43
CA GLN A 549 -32.16 20.02 1.78
C GLN A 549 -31.39 18.70 1.86
N HIS A 550 -31.54 17.82 0.87
CA HIS A 550 -30.80 16.57 0.85
C HIS A 550 -29.29 16.77 0.77
N ALA A 551 -28.83 17.74 -0.03
CA ALA A 551 -27.42 18.13 -0.06
C ALA A 551 -26.90 18.53 1.32
N LEU A 552 -27.69 19.27 2.12
CA LEU A 552 -27.32 19.63 3.51
C LEU A 552 -27.37 18.44 4.46
N ASP A 553 -28.34 17.53 4.29
CA ASP A 553 -28.49 16.33 5.13
C ASP A 553 -27.29 15.36 4.99
N ILE A 554 -26.63 15.37 3.82
CA ILE A 554 -25.39 14.64 3.56
C ILE A 554 -24.20 15.20 4.36
N LYS A 555 -24.29 16.45 4.84
CA LYS A 555 -23.25 17.17 5.61
C LYS A 555 -21.94 17.35 4.83
N PRO A 556 -21.93 18.14 3.74
CA PRO A 556 -20.72 18.43 2.99
C PRO A 556 -19.66 19.11 3.85
N ASP A 557 -18.40 18.75 3.61
CA ASP A 557 -17.24 19.39 4.24
C ASP A 557 -16.96 20.81 3.70
N ASP A 558 -17.56 21.16 2.55
CA ASP A 558 -17.41 22.47 1.93
C ASP A 558 -18.36 23.50 2.55
N ALA A 559 -17.81 24.35 3.42
CA ALA A 559 -18.56 25.41 4.10
C ALA A 559 -19.12 26.48 3.14
N GLU A 560 -18.48 26.71 1.99
CA GLU A 560 -18.98 27.66 0.99
C GLU A 560 -20.23 27.10 0.30
N LEU A 561 -20.21 25.80 -0.03
CA LEU A 561 -21.38 25.09 -0.56
C LEU A 561 -22.55 25.11 0.43
N VAL A 562 -22.30 24.78 1.71
CA VAL A 562 -23.32 24.83 2.77
C VAL A 562 -23.98 26.21 2.83
N THR A 563 -23.16 27.27 2.90
CA THR A 563 -23.64 28.64 2.98
C THR A 563 -24.46 29.03 1.74
N ALA A 564 -24.02 28.62 0.55
CA ALA A 564 -24.73 28.88 -0.70
C ALA A 564 -26.09 28.20 -0.74
N ILE A 565 -26.16 26.92 -0.35
CA ILE A 565 -27.42 26.16 -0.32
C ILE A 565 -28.40 26.74 0.71
N GLU A 566 -27.92 27.12 1.92
CA GLU A 566 -28.76 27.76 2.94
C GLU A 566 -29.37 29.08 2.44
N ALA A 567 -28.61 29.86 1.67
CA ALA A 567 -29.12 31.07 1.03
C ALA A 567 -30.19 30.75 -0.03
N LYS A 568 -29.93 29.77 -0.91
CA LYS A 568 -30.91 29.32 -1.93
C LYS A 568 -32.21 28.82 -1.30
N MET A 569 -32.13 28.10 -0.18
CA MET A 569 -33.28 27.60 0.58
C MET A 569 -34.15 28.71 1.18
N LYS A 570 -33.55 29.85 1.52
CA LYS A 570 -34.25 30.97 2.13
C LYS A 570 -34.82 31.94 1.08
N ASP A 571 -33.98 32.33 0.14
CA ASP A 571 -34.25 33.46 -0.75
C ASP A 571 -34.54 33.01 -2.20
N GLY A 572 -34.41 31.72 -2.49
CA GLY A 572 -34.46 31.17 -3.84
C GLY A 572 -33.16 31.38 -4.61
N LEU A 573 -33.13 30.95 -5.87
CA LEU A 573 -31.95 31.10 -6.72
C LEU A 573 -31.79 32.58 -7.14
N PRO A 574 -30.62 33.22 -6.92
CA PRO A 574 -30.40 34.62 -7.27
C PRO A 574 -30.55 34.86 -8.78
N ASP A 575 -31.00 36.06 -9.16
CA ASP A 575 -31.05 36.48 -10.55
C ASP A 575 -29.61 36.58 -11.09
N GLU A 576 -29.27 35.75 -12.08
CA GLU A 576 -27.96 35.81 -12.73
C GLU A 576 -27.86 37.09 -13.58
N PRO A 577 -26.71 37.80 -13.58
CA PRO A 577 -26.48 38.85 -14.56
C PRO A 577 -26.49 38.21 -15.96
N GLU A 578 -27.35 38.74 -16.86
CA GLU A 578 -27.52 38.25 -18.24
C GLU A 578 -26.16 37.95 -18.90
N GLN A 579 -25.82 36.66 -19.00
CA GLN A 579 -24.76 36.23 -19.91
C GLN A 579 -25.27 36.49 -21.32
N LYS A 580 -24.67 37.47 -22.00
CA LYS A 580 -24.98 37.78 -23.40
C LYS A 580 -24.86 36.49 -24.20
N ALA A 581 -26.01 35.90 -24.52
CA ALA A 581 -26.11 34.81 -25.47
C ALA A 581 -25.34 35.23 -26.72
N ALA A 582 -24.24 34.53 -27.01
CA ALA A 582 -23.62 34.60 -28.32
C ALA A 582 -24.71 34.16 -29.31
N LYS A 583 -25.27 35.12 -30.03
CA LYS A 583 -26.24 34.87 -31.08
C LYS A 583 -25.64 33.82 -32.01
N ALA A 584 -26.32 32.69 -32.15
CA ALA A 584 -26.11 31.78 -33.25
C ALA A 584 -26.21 32.60 -34.55
N GLY A 585 -25.09 32.71 -35.27
CA GLY A 585 -25.08 33.20 -36.63
C GLY A 585 -25.50 32.06 -37.55
N ASP A 586 -26.50 32.34 -38.38
CA ASP A 586 -27.01 31.51 -39.48
C ASP A 586 -25.91 31.04 -40.45
#